data_AF-A0A2N5RM20-F1
#
_entry.id   AF-A0A2N5RM20-F1
#
_cell.length_a   1.000
_cell.length_b   1.000
_cell.length_c   1.000
_cell.angle_alpha   90.00
_cell.angle_beta   90.00
_cell.angle_gamma   90.00
#
_symmetry.space_group_name_H-M   'P 1'
#
loop_
_entity.id
_entity.type
_entity.pdbx_description
1 polymer ?
#
loop_
_entity_poly.entity_id
_entity_poly.type
_entity_poly.pdbx_seq_one_letter_code
_entity_poly.pdbx_strand_id
1 'polypeptide(L)'
;MRLLSNSVHLLTNRFKRIDLSEDCSLFIKEESKVYNVDHEVESMSLKELGRRLSEKMDEFILEKEEKFFLKIVRPVTFRICGRVTVRIHPQLSPSILASQSFGENKGVLVIGENENVCENALGNFAAEVKHSHDLPRFLRETKRLPGILGVVGVVGRVVGSWGKGKMDVI
;
A
#
# COMPACT_ATOMS: atom_id res chain seq x y z
N MET A 1 22.90 9.33 8.45
CA MET A 1 22.87 8.52 7.22
C MET A 1 21.40 8.17 6.98
N ARG A 2 20.71 8.88 6.08
CA ARG A 2 19.30 8.58 5.73
C ARG A 2 19.29 7.22 5.05
N LEU A 3 18.75 6.21 5.72
CA LEU A 3 18.44 4.92 5.09
C LEU A 3 17.48 5.22 3.93
N LEU A 4 17.84 4.75 2.74
CA LEU A 4 17.10 4.93 1.51
C LEU A 4 15.62 4.55 1.74
N SER A 5 14.73 5.49 1.40
CA SER A 5 13.25 5.46 1.48
C SER A 5 12.64 4.08 1.26
N ASN A 6 11.64 3.68 2.06
CA ASN A 6 10.97 2.38 1.98
C ASN A 6 9.98 2.27 0.79
N SER A 7 10.50 2.53 -0.42
CA SER A 7 10.35 1.79 -1.66
C SER A 7 8.97 1.34 -2.18
N VAL A 8 7.87 2.03 -1.86
CA VAL A 8 6.65 1.96 -2.71
C VAL A 8 6.57 3.22 -3.56
N HIS A 9 6.61 3.03 -4.87
CA HIS A 9 6.45 4.12 -5.82
C HIS A 9 5.19 3.92 -6.65
N LEU A 10 4.29 4.89 -6.60
CA LEU A 10 3.17 4.98 -7.53
C LEU A 10 3.70 5.28 -8.93
N LEU A 11 3.42 4.40 -9.91
CA LEU A 11 3.94 4.50 -11.28
C LEU A 11 2.92 5.00 -12.30
N THR A 12 1.79 5.56 -11.87
CA THR A 12 0.73 6.00 -12.78
C THR A 12 0.71 7.52 -12.93
N ASN A 13 0.67 8.00 -14.17
CA ASN A 13 0.68 9.43 -14.50
C ASN A 13 -0.72 10.07 -14.54
N ARG A 14 -1.77 9.34 -14.13
CA ARG A 14 -3.17 9.79 -14.23
C ARG A 14 -3.63 10.66 -13.05
N PHE A 15 -2.75 10.87 -12.08
CA PHE A 15 -3.03 11.66 -10.89
C PHE A 15 -2.04 12.82 -10.80
N LYS A 16 -2.54 14.00 -10.44
CA LYS A 16 -1.71 15.10 -9.92
C LYS A 16 -1.53 14.90 -8.41
N ARG A 17 -0.35 15.24 -7.91
CA ARG A 17 -0.02 15.22 -6.47
C ARG A 17 -0.32 16.58 -5.85
N ILE A 18 -0.87 16.56 -4.64
CA ILE A 18 -1.12 17.73 -3.79
C ILE A 18 -0.58 17.39 -2.40
N ASP A 19 0.35 18.18 -1.90
CA ASP A 19 0.85 18.00 -0.54
C ASP A 19 -0.11 18.66 0.45
N LEU A 20 -0.63 17.85 1.38
CA LEU A 20 -1.54 18.29 2.44
C LEU A 20 -0.76 18.67 3.71
N SER A 21 0.35 17.98 3.98
CA SER A 21 1.34 18.28 5.02
C SER A 21 2.71 17.69 4.63
N GLU A 22 3.72 17.78 5.50
CA GLU A 22 5.07 17.24 5.24
C GLU A 22 5.07 15.73 4.92
N ASP A 23 4.24 14.96 5.62
CA ASP A 23 4.16 13.50 5.51
C ASP A 23 2.86 13.00 4.88
N CYS A 24 2.06 13.89 4.28
CA CYS A 24 0.74 13.55 3.74
C CYS A 24 0.52 14.17 2.36
N SER A 25 0.25 13.33 1.36
CA SER A 25 0.02 13.74 -0.02
C SER A 25 -1.25 13.10 -0.58
N LEU A 26 -2.03 13.89 -1.29
CA LEU A 26 -3.25 13.48 -1.97
C LEU A 26 -3.03 13.46 -3.49
N PHE A 27 -3.35 12.33 -4.11
CA PHE A 27 -3.25 12.11 -5.55
C PHE A 27 -4.66 12.00 -6.15
N ILE A 28 -5.01 12.97 -7.00
CA ILE A 28 -6.37 13.12 -7.58
C ILE A 28 -6.27 13.36 -9.09
N LYS A 29 -7.36 13.17 -9.84
CA LYS A 29 -7.35 13.43 -11.29
C LYS A 29 -7.08 14.92 -11.55
N GLU A 30 -6.50 15.24 -12.71
CA GLU A 30 -6.20 16.63 -13.07
C GLU A 30 -7.42 17.55 -12.98
N GLU A 31 -8.57 17.08 -13.45
CA GLU A 31 -9.85 17.80 -13.47
C GLU A 31 -10.56 17.84 -12.10
N SER A 32 -10.07 17.10 -11.10
CA SER A 32 -10.70 17.07 -9.79
C SER A 32 -10.45 18.38 -9.03
N LYS A 33 -11.52 18.87 -8.38
CA LYS A 33 -11.44 20.00 -7.44
C LYS A 33 -10.58 19.61 -6.24
N VAL A 34 -9.74 20.55 -5.82
CA VAL A 34 -8.96 20.42 -4.58
C VAL A 34 -9.90 20.73 -3.43
N TYR A 35 -10.10 19.75 -2.54
CA TYR A 35 -10.84 19.97 -1.32
C TYR A 35 -9.90 20.52 -0.27
N ASN A 36 -10.27 21.63 0.37
CA ASN A 36 -9.59 22.03 1.60
C ASN A 36 -9.81 20.93 2.63
N VAL A 37 -8.70 20.31 3.01
CA VAL A 37 -8.66 19.34 4.09
C VAL A 37 -8.27 20.14 5.34
N ASP A 38 -9.11 20.09 6.37
CA ASP A 38 -8.97 20.91 7.58
C ASP A 38 -7.62 20.72 8.27
N HIS A 39 -7.27 21.61 9.21
CA HIS A 39 -6.04 21.57 10.03
C HIS A 39 -5.82 20.29 10.86
N GLU A 40 -6.73 19.32 10.80
CA GLU A 40 -6.69 18.06 11.55
C GLU A 40 -6.06 16.88 10.77
N VAL A 41 -5.50 17.12 9.58
CA VAL A 41 -4.86 16.08 8.74
C VAL A 41 -3.79 15.28 9.50
N GLU A 42 -3.03 15.96 10.35
CA GLU A 42 -1.92 15.35 11.10
C GLU A 42 -2.42 14.38 12.18
N SER A 43 -3.52 14.71 12.86
CA SER A 43 -4.04 13.91 13.99
C SER A 43 -4.89 12.71 13.58
N MET A 44 -5.41 12.67 12.34
CA MET A 44 -6.24 11.55 11.86
C MET A 44 -5.40 10.36 11.40
N SER A 45 -5.92 9.15 11.63
CA SER A 45 -5.40 7.96 10.95
C SER A 45 -5.60 8.05 9.43
N LEU A 46 -4.77 7.34 8.67
CA LEU A 46 -4.88 7.27 7.21
C LEU A 46 -6.25 6.70 6.79
N LYS A 47 -6.79 5.73 7.53
CA LYS A 47 -8.13 5.18 7.32
C LYS A 47 -9.22 6.21 7.53
N GLU A 48 -9.18 6.97 8.62
CA GLU A 48 -10.20 7.98 8.92
C GLU A 48 -10.21 9.08 7.88
N LEU A 49 -9.01 9.57 7.52
CA LEU A 49 -8.86 10.59 6.50
C LEU A 49 -9.32 10.08 5.13
N GLY A 50 -8.91 8.87 4.75
CA GLY A 50 -9.37 8.20 3.54
C GLY A 50 -10.89 8.02 3.51
N ARG A 51 -11.51 7.64 4.63
CA ARG A 51 -12.98 7.53 4.72
C ARG A 51 -13.68 8.87 4.50
N ARG A 52 -13.20 9.94 5.15
CA ARG A 52 -13.76 11.30 4.97
C ARG A 52 -13.64 11.78 3.52
N LEU A 53 -12.50 11.57 2.88
CA LEU A 53 -12.31 11.92 1.47
C LEU A 53 -13.19 11.06 0.55
N SER A 54 -13.44 9.80 0.91
CA SER A 54 -14.31 8.90 0.17
C SER A 54 -15.77 9.34 0.10
N GLU A 55 -16.23 10.19 1.01
CA GLU A 55 -17.57 10.80 0.96
C GLU A 55 -17.66 11.92 -0.08
N LYS A 56 -16.52 12.46 -0.52
CA LYS A 56 -16.43 13.63 -1.41
C LYS A 56 -15.84 13.31 -2.78
N MET A 57 -15.06 12.24 -2.90
CA MET A 57 -14.31 11.90 -4.10
C MET A 57 -14.50 10.43 -4.48
N ASP A 58 -14.70 10.14 -5.75
CA ASP A 58 -14.90 8.77 -6.24
C ASP A 58 -13.60 8.01 -6.47
N GLU A 59 -12.52 8.71 -6.81
CA GLU A 59 -11.22 8.11 -7.08
C GLU A 59 -10.09 9.03 -6.62
N PHE A 60 -9.26 8.52 -5.71
CA PHE A 60 -8.06 9.17 -5.20
C PHE A 60 -7.10 8.14 -4.58
N ILE A 61 -5.85 8.55 -4.41
CA ILE A 61 -4.87 7.85 -3.57
C ILE A 61 -4.42 8.85 -2.52
N LEU A 62 -4.41 8.46 -1.26
CA LEU A 62 -3.92 9.28 -0.16
C LEU A 62 -2.69 8.59 0.39
N GLU A 63 -1.54 9.26 0.36
CA GLU A 63 -0.29 8.81 0.96
C GLU A 63 -0.12 9.50 2.31
N LYS A 64 0.13 8.73 3.37
CA LYS A 64 0.53 9.26 4.68
C LYS A 64 1.58 8.33 5.29
N GLU A 65 2.72 8.88 5.73
CA GLU A 65 3.79 8.11 6.39
C GLU A 65 4.17 6.83 5.62
N GLU A 66 4.45 6.96 4.32
CA GLU A 66 4.82 5.84 3.41
C GLU A 66 3.74 4.76 3.21
N LYS A 67 2.49 5.01 3.65
CA LYS A 67 1.32 4.13 3.45
C LYS A 67 0.32 4.79 2.54
N PHE A 68 -0.50 4.00 1.86
CA PHE A 68 -1.48 4.52 0.90
C PHE A 68 -2.89 4.04 1.23
N PHE A 69 -3.85 4.95 1.30
CA PHE A 69 -5.26 4.62 1.18
C PHE A 69 -5.66 4.71 -0.29
N LEU A 70 -6.27 3.65 -0.81
CA LEU A 70 -6.63 3.52 -2.22
C LEU A 70 -8.16 3.56 -2.35
N LYS A 71 -8.70 4.62 -2.98
CA LYS A 71 -10.05 4.59 -3.56
C LYS A 71 -9.91 4.68 -5.08
N ILE A 72 -10.01 3.56 -5.79
CA ILE A 72 -9.68 3.50 -7.22
C ILE A 72 -10.81 2.84 -8.02
N VAL A 73 -11.04 3.35 -9.23
CA VAL A 73 -12.01 2.75 -10.19
C VAL A 73 -11.34 2.19 -11.43
N ARG A 74 -10.02 2.38 -11.58
CA ARG A 74 -9.16 1.73 -12.57
C ARG A 74 -7.92 1.15 -11.89
N PRO A 75 -7.25 0.15 -12.50
CA PRO A 75 -6.05 -0.42 -11.91
C PRO A 75 -4.94 0.63 -11.72
N VAL A 76 -4.17 0.47 -10.66
CA VAL A 76 -3.01 1.31 -10.33
C VAL A 76 -1.80 0.44 -10.14
N THR A 77 -0.63 0.98 -10.50
CA THR A 77 0.62 0.23 -10.49
C THR A 77 1.55 0.83 -9.45
N PHE A 78 2.06 -0.02 -8.57
CA PHE A 78 3.06 0.30 -7.57
C PHE A 78 4.33 -0.49 -7.84
N ARG A 79 5.49 0.08 -7.56
CA ARG A 79 6.77 -0.65 -7.53
C ARG A 79 7.20 -0.84 -6.09
N ILE A 80 7.61 -2.07 -5.76
CA ILE A 80 8.12 -2.45 -4.44
C ILE A 80 9.56 -2.97 -4.54
N CYS A 81 10.40 -2.66 -3.55
CA CYS A 81 11.81 -3.08 -3.48
C CYS A 81 12.61 -2.80 -4.77
N GLY A 82 12.24 -1.76 -5.52
CA GLY A 82 12.88 -1.36 -6.78
C GLY A 82 12.79 -2.37 -7.94
N ARG A 83 12.19 -3.55 -7.76
CA ARG A 83 12.24 -4.63 -8.76
C ARG A 83 10.89 -5.26 -9.08
N VAL A 84 9.97 -5.29 -8.13
CA VAL A 84 8.69 -5.98 -8.31
C VAL A 84 7.61 -4.95 -8.53
N THR A 85 6.85 -5.11 -9.61
CA THR A 85 5.76 -4.21 -9.95
C THR A 85 4.44 -4.89 -9.63
N VAL A 86 3.59 -4.24 -8.86
CA VAL A 86 2.29 -4.77 -8.43
C VAL A 86 1.20 -3.88 -9.00
N ARG A 87 0.34 -4.45 -9.83
CA ARG A 87 -0.87 -3.79 -10.32
C ARG A 87 -2.07 -4.21 -9.46
N ILE A 88 -2.64 -3.24 -8.77
CA ILE A 88 -3.80 -3.40 -7.88
C ILE A 88 -5.05 -3.02 -8.67
N HIS A 89 -6.03 -3.91 -8.73
CA HIS A 89 -7.30 -3.67 -9.42
C HIS A 89 -8.38 -3.15 -8.47
N PRO A 90 -9.43 -2.46 -8.98
CA PRO A 90 -10.48 -1.84 -8.16
C PRO A 90 -11.21 -2.75 -7.17
N GLN A 91 -11.23 -4.07 -7.38
CA GLN A 91 -11.90 -5.01 -6.47
C GLN A 91 -11.24 -5.08 -5.08
N LEU A 92 -9.99 -4.60 -4.97
CA LEU A 92 -9.28 -4.49 -3.70
C LEU A 92 -9.46 -3.11 -3.06
N SER A 93 -10.31 -2.25 -3.59
CA SER A 93 -10.56 -0.90 -3.10
C SER A 93 -11.96 -0.78 -2.46
N PRO A 94 -12.14 -0.01 -1.36
CA PRO A 94 -11.12 0.75 -0.65
C PRO A 94 -10.20 -0.13 0.21
N SER A 95 -8.92 0.24 0.29
CA SER A 95 -7.94 -0.48 1.10
C SER A 95 -6.78 0.41 1.53
N ILE A 96 -6.03 -0.08 2.52
CA ILE A 96 -4.71 0.43 2.88
C ILE A 96 -3.64 -0.47 2.27
N LEU A 97 -2.64 0.19 1.71
CA LEU A 97 -1.42 -0.40 1.20
C LEU A 97 -0.29 0.02 2.12
N ALA A 98 0.42 -0.95 2.68
CA ALA A 98 1.65 -0.71 3.41
C ALA A 98 2.75 -1.61 2.87
N SER A 99 4.00 -1.18 2.94
CA SER A 99 5.12 -2.01 2.51
C SER A 99 6.33 -1.79 3.38
N GLN A 100 7.23 -2.75 3.33
CA GLN A 100 8.53 -2.59 3.95
C GLN A 100 9.60 -3.35 3.16
N SER A 101 10.75 -2.70 2.96
CA SER A 101 11.96 -3.34 2.43
C SER A 101 12.89 -3.71 3.59
N PHE A 102 13.35 -4.97 3.61
CA PHE A 102 14.27 -5.50 4.61
C PHE A 102 15.64 -5.78 3.96
N GLY A 103 16.16 -4.78 3.25
CA GLY A 103 17.36 -4.87 2.40
C GLY A 103 17.05 -4.85 0.91
N GLU A 104 18.08 -5.05 0.07
CA GLU A 104 17.97 -4.89 -1.39
C GLU A 104 17.11 -5.96 -2.08
N ASN A 105 16.99 -7.14 -1.49
CA ASN A 105 16.37 -8.32 -2.12
C ASN A 105 15.24 -8.91 -1.29
N LYS A 106 14.79 -8.24 -0.25
CA LYS A 106 13.71 -8.72 0.62
C LYS A 106 12.74 -7.60 0.88
N GLY A 107 11.46 -7.89 0.74
CA GLY A 107 10.41 -6.99 1.18
C GLY A 107 9.02 -7.56 0.99
N VAL A 108 8.05 -6.78 1.42
CA VAL A 108 6.65 -7.19 1.42
C VAL A 108 5.76 -5.98 1.17
N LEU A 109 4.69 -6.22 0.43
CA LEU A 109 3.57 -5.32 0.24
C LEU A 109 2.35 -5.98 0.82
N VAL A 110 1.61 -5.27 1.67
CA VAL A 110 0.39 -5.74 2.30
C VAL A 110 -0.76 -4.81 1.90
N ILE A 111 -1.86 -5.42 1.48
CA ILE A 111 -3.13 -4.77 1.19
C ILE A 111 -4.10 -5.21 2.27
N GLY A 112 -4.62 -4.28 3.05
CA GLY A 112 -5.51 -4.57 4.17
C GLY A 112 -6.62 -3.54 4.36
N GLU A 113 -7.54 -3.81 5.27
CA GLU A 113 -8.69 -2.94 5.56
C GLU A 113 -8.36 -1.78 6.52
N ASN A 114 -7.22 -1.84 7.21
CA ASN A 114 -6.72 -0.82 8.13
C ASN A 114 -5.21 -0.98 8.37
N GLU A 115 -4.61 0.04 8.98
CA GLU A 115 -3.18 0.15 9.25
C GLU A 115 -2.71 -0.95 10.20
N ASN A 116 -3.42 -1.20 11.30
CA ASN A 116 -3.04 -2.19 12.30
C ASN A 116 -2.89 -3.59 11.70
N VAL A 117 -3.82 -3.97 10.82
CA VAL A 117 -3.77 -5.27 10.13
C VAL A 117 -2.56 -5.35 9.20
N CYS A 118 -2.26 -4.26 8.48
CA CYS A 118 -1.08 -4.19 7.64
C CYS A 118 0.21 -4.28 8.47
N GLU A 119 0.35 -3.48 9.52
CA GLU A 119 1.52 -3.46 10.42
C GLU A 119 1.79 -4.81 11.06
N ASN A 120 0.74 -5.50 11.54
CA ASN A 120 0.88 -6.85 12.10
C ASN A 120 1.45 -7.82 11.05
N ALA A 121 0.98 -7.76 9.80
CA ALA A 121 1.49 -8.62 8.73
C ALA A 121 2.94 -8.26 8.33
N LEU A 122 3.31 -6.96 8.33
CA LEU A 122 4.69 -6.51 8.13
C LEU A 122 5.61 -7.06 9.23
N GLY A 123 5.19 -6.95 10.50
CA GLY A 123 5.91 -7.49 11.64
C GLY A 123 6.12 -9.00 11.57
N ASN A 124 5.07 -9.76 11.23
CA ASN A 124 5.16 -11.21 11.04
C ASN A 124 6.13 -11.57 9.90
N PHE A 125 6.08 -10.85 8.77
CA PHE A 125 7.03 -11.07 7.68
C PHE A 125 8.49 -10.83 8.10
N ALA A 126 8.73 -9.77 8.87
CA ALA A 126 10.05 -9.45 9.41
C ALA A 126 10.58 -10.57 10.31
N ALA A 127 9.70 -11.10 11.18
CA ALA A 127 10.01 -12.13 12.15
C ALA A 127 10.23 -13.51 11.50
N GLU A 128 9.34 -13.94 10.62
CA GLU A 128 9.23 -15.34 10.17
C GLU A 128 9.95 -15.63 8.85
N VAL A 129 10.06 -14.65 7.94
CA VAL A 129 10.61 -14.90 6.60
C VAL A 129 12.10 -14.56 6.57
N LYS A 130 12.99 -15.54 6.73
CA LYS A 130 14.44 -15.31 6.63
C LYS A 130 14.99 -15.72 5.27
N HIS A 131 14.37 -16.70 4.66
CA HIS A 131 14.76 -17.30 3.39
C HIS A 131 13.55 -17.44 2.46
N SER A 132 13.82 -17.70 1.18
CA SER A 132 12.76 -17.81 0.17
C SER A 132 11.80 -18.98 0.41
N HIS A 133 12.25 -20.04 1.09
CA HIS A 133 11.41 -21.20 1.44
C HIS A 133 10.42 -20.91 2.58
N ASP A 134 10.57 -19.80 3.30
CA ASP A 134 9.62 -19.39 4.35
C ASP A 134 8.38 -18.72 3.77
N LEU A 135 8.49 -18.14 2.56
CA LEU A 135 7.40 -17.41 1.89
C LEU A 135 6.08 -18.20 1.79
N PRO A 136 6.06 -19.49 1.37
CA PRO A 136 4.81 -20.24 1.27
C PRO A 136 4.11 -20.44 2.63
N ARG A 137 4.86 -20.54 3.72
CA ARG A 137 4.29 -20.63 5.07
C ARG A 137 3.66 -19.30 5.46
N PHE A 138 4.44 -18.22 5.36
CA PHE A 138 3.96 -16.86 5.63
C PHE A 138 2.69 -16.53 4.83
N LEU A 139 2.67 -16.79 3.52
CA LEU A 139 1.49 -16.52 2.68
C LEU A 139 0.26 -17.32 3.13
N ARG A 140 0.44 -18.58 3.56
CA ARG A 140 -0.66 -19.43 4.06
C ARG A 140 -1.22 -18.96 5.39
N GLU A 141 -0.40 -18.38 6.25
CA GLU A 141 -0.79 -17.85 7.54
C GLU A 141 -1.42 -16.45 7.38
N THR A 142 -0.76 -15.56 6.64
CA THR A 142 -1.23 -14.19 6.36
C THR A 142 -2.58 -14.16 5.65
N LYS A 143 -2.85 -15.07 4.70
CA LYS A 143 -4.17 -15.13 4.04
C LYS A 143 -5.34 -15.47 4.98
N ARG A 144 -5.05 -15.97 6.19
CA ARG A 144 -6.06 -16.30 7.21
C ARG A 144 -6.29 -15.16 8.19
N LEU A 145 -5.45 -14.13 8.17
CA LEU A 145 -5.60 -12.97 9.05
C LEU A 145 -6.83 -12.14 8.62
N PRO A 146 -7.76 -11.86 9.54
CA PRO A 146 -8.89 -10.98 9.26
C PRO A 146 -8.44 -9.62 8.74
N GLY A 147 -9.10 -9.12 7.70
CA GLY A 147 -8.84 -7.81 7.11
C GLY A 147 -7.65 -7.75 6.14
N ILE A 148 -6.91 -8.84 5.90
CA ILE A 148 -5.95 -8.89 4.78
C ILE A 148 -6.70 -9.15 3.48
N LEU A 149 -6.46 -8.28 2.50
CA LEU A 149 -7.04 -8.33 1.17
C LEU A 149 -6.03 -8.82 0.12
N GLY A 150 -4.73 -8.66 0.38
CA GLY A 150 -3.68 -9.17 -0.48
C GLY A 150 -2.30 -8.98 0.13
N VAL A 151 -1.34 -9.75 -0.37
CA VAL A 151 0.05 -9.70 0.06
C VAL A 151 0.96 -10.11 -1.09
N VAL A 152 2.09 -9.41 -1.23
CA VAL A 152 3.19 -9.77 -2.14
C VAL A 152 4.47 -9.79 -1.32
N GLY A 153 5.11 -10.95 -1.22
CA GLY A 153 6.40 -11.11 -0.55
C GLY A 153 7.51 -11.40 -1.56
N VAL A 154 8.68 -10.80 -1.34
CA VAL A 154 9.87 -10.93 -2.18
C VAL A 154 11.04 -11.35 -1.31
N VAL A 155 11.75 -12.42 -1.72
CA VAL A 155 13.02 -12.83 -1.11
C VAL A 155 13.96 -13.36 -2.20
N GLY A 156 15.06 -12.64 -2.45
CA GLY A 156 15.98 -12.94 -3.54
C GLY A 156 15.29 -12.80 -4.89
N ARG A 157 15.22 -13.91 -5.64
CA ARG A 157 14.52 -14.00 -6.93
C ARG A 157 13.11 -14.60 -6.80
N VAL A 158 12.72 -15.01 -5.59
CA VAL A 158 11.43 -15.66 -5.36
C VAL A 158 10.42 -14.58 -4.98
N VAL A 159 9.33 -14.56 -5.73
CA VAL A 159 8.17 -13.71 -5.46
C VAL A 159 6.99 -14.62 -5.19
N GLY A 160 6.29 -14.36 -4.10
CA GLY A 160 5.06 -15.05 -3.76
C GLY A 160 3.96 -14.04 -3.51
N SER A 161 2.76 -14.33 -3.98
CA SER A 161 1.63 -13.42 -3.82
C SER A 161 0.33 -14.15 -3.53
N TRP A 162 -0.58 -13.43 -2.90
CA TRP A 162 -1.96 -13.85 -2.69
C TRP A 162 -2.86 -12.61 -2.67
N GLY A 163 -4.09 -12.74 -3.13
CA GLY A 163 -5.10 -11.68 -3.10
C GLY A 163 -6.50 -12.25 -3.05
N LYS A 164 -7.39 -11.60 -2.29
CA LYS A 164 -8.83 -11.87 -2.27
C LYS A 164 -9.52 -11.41 -3.56
N GLY A 165 -8.91 -10.45 -4.24
CA GLY A 165 -9.30 -9.93 -5.56
C GLY A 165 -8.14 -9.97 -6.55
N LYS A 166 -8.30 -9.31 -7.70
CA LYS A 166 -7.30 -9.32 -8.76
C LYS A 166 -6.10 -8.42 -8.41
N MET A 167 -4.92 -9.01 -8.51
CA MET A 167 -3.63 -8.33 -8.36
C MET A 167 -2.65 -8.98 -9.34
N ASP A 168 -2.00 -8.18 -10.18
CA ASP A 168 -0.98 -8.68 -11.10
C ASP A 168 0.40 -8.36 -10.54
N VAL A 169 1.29 -9.35 -10.48
CA VAL A 169 2.69 -9.18 -10.07
C VAL A 169 3.55 -9.37 -11.31
N ILE A 170 4.33 -8.33 -11.64
CA ILE A 170 5.10 -8.17 -12.88
C ILE A 170 6.57 -7.96 -12.53
#